data_AF-A0A4W5LAX8-F1
#
_entry.id   AF-A0A4W5LAX8-F1
#
_cell.length_a   1.000
_cell.length_b   1.000
_cell.length_c   1.000
_cell.angle_alpha   90.00
_cell.angle_beta   90.00
_cell.angle_gamma   90.00
#
_symmetry.space_group_name_H-M   'P 1'
#
loop_
_entity.id
_entity.type
_entity.pdbx_description
1 polymer ?
#
loop_
_entity_poly.entity_id
_entity_poly.type
_entity_poly.pdbx_seq_one_letter_code
_entity_poly.pdbx_strand_id
1 'polypeptide(L)'
;METAIHLETHLTLLGATGIEDRLQDSVPDTIMALREAGIQVWVLTGDKPETAVNIAYACRLLDQGDLVINMRTNNKVETHTH
;
A
#
# COMPACT_ATOMS: atom_id res chain seq x y z
N MET A 1 -11.99 -19.75 14.38
CA MET A 1 -12.09 -18.46 13.66
C MET A 1 -13.52 -17.95 13.66
N GLU A 2 -14.52 -18.79 13.37
CA GLU A 2 -15.95 -18.40 13.47
C GLU A 2 -16.38 -17.81 14.82
N THR A 3 -15.87 -18.35 15.93
CA THR A 3 -16.19 -17.86 17.28
C THR A 3 -15.69 -16.43 17.54
N ALA A 4 -14.52 -16.06 17.02
CA ALA A 4 -13.98 -14.71 17.14
C ALA A 4 -14.83 -13.72 16.32
N ILE A 5 -15.22 -14.10 15.10
CA ILE A 5 -16.06 -13.29 14.23
C ILE A 5 -17.44 -13.03 14.87
N HIS A 6 -18.02 -14.01 15.57
CA HIS A 6 -19.29 -13.82 16.29
C HIS A 6 -19.16 -12.84 17.47
N LEU A 7 -18.01 -12.80 18.14
CA LEU A 7 -17.73 -11.87 19.23
C LEU A 7 -17.42 -10.45 18.74
N GLU A 8 -16.84 -10.30 17.54
CA GLU A 8 -16.51 -9.02 16.91
C GLU A 8 -17.71 -8.32 16.24
N THR A 9 -18.90 -8.41 16.85
CA THR A 9 -20.14 -7.77 16.36
C THR A 9 -20.59 -6.65 17.30
N HIS A 10 -21.34 -5.66 16.79
CA HIS A 10 -21.91 -4.55 17.57
C HIS A 10 -20.87 -3.70 18.35
N LEU A 11 -19.67 -3.52 17.78
CA LEU A 11 -18.63 -2.69 18.38
C LEU A 11 -18.92 -1.19 18.18
N THR A 12 -18.52 -0.37 19.17
CA THR A 12 -18.54 1.09 19.08
C THR A 12 -17.14 1.60 18.76
N LEU A 13 -16.98 2.36 17.67
CA LEU A 13 -15.70 3.01 17.34
C LEU A 13 -15.38 4.10 18.37
N LEU A 14 -14.29 3.93 19.11
CA LEU A 14 -13.83 4.89 20.11
C LEU A 14 -12.79 5.88 19.57
N GLY A 15 -12.06 5.49 18.53
CA GLY A 15 -11.01 6.31 17.93
C GLY A 15 -10.18 5.53 16.91
N ALA A 16 -9.22 6.22 16.30
CA ALA A 16 -8.27 5.64 15.35
C ALA A 16 -6.84 6.06 15.73
N THR A 17 -5.87 5.25 15.32
CA THR A 17 -4.44 5.57 15.45
C THR A 17 -3.82 5.57 14.07
N GLY A 18 -2.74 6.36 13.90
CA GLY A 18 -1.97 6.40 12.67
C GLY A 18 -0.50 6.25 13.00
N ILE A 19 0.17 5.36 12.27
CA ILE A 19 1.62 5.17 12.35
C ILE A 19 2.16 5.50 10.96
N GLU A 20 3.16 6.37 10.91
CA GLU A 20 3.85 6.72 9.68
C GLU A 20 5.03 5.78 9.48
N ASP A 21 5.10 5.16 8.30
CA ASP A 21 6.27 4.38 7.91
C ASP A 21 7.36 5.36 7.44
N ARG A 22 8.42 5.46 8.25
CA ARG A 22 9.47 6.46 8.02
C ARG A 22 10.34 6.05 6.84
N LEU A 23 10.36 6.90 5.84
CA LEU A 23 11.31 6.79 4.74
C LEU A 23 12.72 7.15 5.20
N GLN A 24 13.71 6.69 4.44
CA GLN A 24 15.07 7.19 4.58
C GLN A 24 15.12 8.68 4.22
N ASP A 25 16.11 9.37 4.80
CA ASP A 25 16.33 10.78 4.54
C ASP A 25 16.48 11.04 3.03
N SER A 26 15.89 12.14 2.57
CA SER A 26 15.96 12.62 1.18
C SER A 26 15.35 11.71 0.11
N VAL A 27 14.71 10.58 0.45
CA VAL A 27 14.00 9.74 -0.53
C VAL A 27 12.96 10.53 -1.32
N PRO A 28 12.05 11.32 -0.70
CA PRO A 28 11.04 12.06 -1.46
C PRO A 28 11.65 13.07 -2.46
N ASP A 29 12.67 13.81 -2.03
CA ASP A 29 13.33 14.82 -2.86
C ASP A 29 14.10 14.18 -4.02
N THR A 30 14.73 13.03 -3.77
CA THR A 30 15.48 12.28 -4.79
C THR A 30 14.53 11.74 -5.86
N ILE A 31 13.42 11.13 -5.46
CA ILE A 31 12.41 10.58 -6.39
C ILE A 31 11.85 11.70 -7.27
N MET A 32 11.52 12.85 -6.67
CA MET A 32 11.04 14.03 -7.40
C MET A 32 12.08 14.53 -8.40
N ALA A 33 13.34 14.69 -7.99
CA ALA A 33 14.41 15.14 -8.89
C ALA A 33 14.64 14.17 -10.08
N LEU A 34 14.58 12.87 -9.84
CA LEU A 34 14.66 11.86 -10.90
C LEU A 34 13.50 11.98 -11.89
N ARG A 35 12.27 12.16 -11.40
CA ARG A 35 11.08 12.37 -12.25
C ARG A 35 11.19 13.65 -13.07
N GLU A 36 11.61 14.76 -12.47
CA GLU A 36 11.83 16.05 -13.16
C GLU A 36 12.93 15.97 -14.22
N ALA A 37 13.94 15.13 -14.01
CA ALA A 37 14.97 14.82 -15.01
C ALA A 37 14.47 13.90 -16.14
N GLY A 38 13.20 13.47 -16.12
CA GLY A 38 12.61 12.59 -17.13
C GLY A 38 12.88 11.10 -16.92
N ILE A 39 13.34 10.70 -15.73
CA ILE A 39 13.63 9.30 -15.40
C ILE A 39 12.35 8.63 -14.86
N GLN A 40 11.99 7.49 -15.44
CA GLN A 40 10.86 6.69 -14.98
C GLN A 40 11.28 5.83 -13.79
N VAL A 41 10.64 6.07 -12.64
CA VAL A 41 10.91 5.33 -11.40
C VAL A 41 9.84 4.26 -11.19
N TRP A 42 10.27 3.03 -10.93
CA TRP A 42 9.39 1.89 -10.66
C TRP A 42 9.73 1.32 -9.28
N VAL A 43 8.69 1.09 -8.47
CA VAL A 43 8.84 0.42 -7.16
C VAL A 43 8.33 -1.00 -7.29
N LEU A 44 9.23 -1.97 -7.14
CA LEU A 44 8.90 -3.38 -7.01
C LEU A 44 9.03 -3.76 -5.54
N THR A 45 7.95 -4.22 -4.92
CA THR A 45 7.94 -4.66 -3.52
C THR A 45 7.20 -5.99 -3.38
N GLY A 46 7.62 -6.78 -2.39
CA GLY A 46 6.92 -8.00 -1.96
C GLY A 46 5.94 -7.74 -0.81
N ASP A 47 5.78 -6.49 -0.40
CA ASP A 47 4.85 -6.11 0.68
C ASP A 47 3.40 -6.00 0.18
N LYS A 48 2.46 -5.86 1.11
CA LYS A 48 1.03 -5.71 0.83
C LYS A 48 0.77 -4.50 -0.08
N PRO A 49 -0.23 -4.60 -0.98
CA PRO A 49 -0.59 -3.48 -1.85
C PRO A 49 -0.91 -2.18 -1.10
N GLU A 50 -1.55 -2.27 0.05
CA GLU A 50 -1.94 -1.10 0.85
C GLU A 50 -0.69 -0.36 1.38
N THR A 51 0.34 -1.09 1.82
CA THR A 51 1.61 -0.47 2.24
C THR A 51 2.36 0.11 1.05
N ALA A 52 2.38 -0.59 -0.08
CA ALA A 52 3.04 -0.10 -1.30
C ALA A 52 2.45 1.25 -1.77
N VAL A 53 1.13 1.38 -1.72
CA VAL A 53 0.43 2.63 -2.05
C VAL A 53 0.79 3.74 -1.05
N ASN A 54 0.78 3.45 0.26
CA ASN A 54 1.17 4.44 1.27
C ASN A 54 2.60 4.94 1.08
N ILE A 55 3.54 4.03 0.79
CA ILE A 55 4.94 4.37 0.52
C ILE A 55 5.06 5.21 -0.76
N ALA A 56 4.33 4.86 -1.82
CA ALA A 56 4.34 5.62 -3.07
C ALA A 56 3.88 7.08 -2.90
N TYR A 57 2.88 7.32 -2.04
CA TYR A 57 2.51 8.68 -1.66
C TYR A 57 3.57 9.36 -0.79
N ALA A 58 4.10 8.66 0.21
CA ALA A 58 5.11 9.21 1.12
C ALA A 58 6.39 9.63 0.38
N CYS A 59 6.82 8.88 -0.65
CA CYS A 59 8.02 9.18 -1.42
C CYS A 59 7.78 10.08 -2.63
N ARG A 60 6.58 10.68 -2.77
CA ARG A 60 6.20 11.55 -3.91
C ARG A 60 6.31 10.87 -5.28
N LEU A 61 6.14 9.55 -5.30
CA LEU A 61 5.96 8.82 -6.55
C LEU A 61 4.54 8.98 -7.07
N LEU A 62 3.56 9.10 -6.17
CA LEU A 62 2.16 9.41 -6.46
C LEU A 62 1.73 10.70 -5.75
N ASP A 63 0.90 11.49 -6.43
CA ASP A 63 0.25 12.69 -5.91
C ASP A 63 -1.26 12.43 -5.68
N GLN A 64 -1.91 13.22 -4.80
CA GLN A 64 -3.33 13.03 -4.46
C GLN A 64 -4.29 13.09 -5.67
N GLY A 65 -3.88 13.74 -6.75
CA GLY A 65 -4.67 13.85 -7.99
C GLY A 65 -4.44 12.74 -9.01
N ASP A 66 -3.51 11.82 -8.75
CA ASP A 66 -3.14 10.80 -9.73
C ASP A 66 -4.23 9.72 -9.89
N LEU A 67 -4.42 9.26 -11.14
CA LEU A 67 -5.26 8.10 -11.42
C LEU A 67 -4.49 6.82 -11.06
N VAL A 68 -4.95 6.12 -10.03
CA VAL A 68 -4.37 4.83 -9.61
C VAL A 68 -5.15 3.67 -10.24
N ILE A 69 -4.46 2.88 -11.07
CA ILE A 69 -5.02 1.68 -11.72
C ILE A 69 -4.54 0.44 -10.97
N ASN A 70 -5.47 -0.30 -10.37
CA ASN A 70 -5.18 -1.55 -9.68
C ASN A 70 -5.53 -2.75 -10.57
N MET A 71 -4.54 -3.59 -10.88
CA MET A 71 -4.72 -4.83 -11.64
C MET A 71 -4.46 -6.03 -10.73
N ARG A 72 -5.47 -6.85 -10.50
CA ARG A 72 -5.38 -8.09 -9.71
C ARG A 72 -6.01 -9.23 -10.50
N THR A 73 -5.42 -10.42 -10.39
CA THR A 73 -6.01 -11.64 -10.96
C THR A 73 -6.76 -12.38 -9.86
N ASN A 74 -7.92 -12.95 -10.18
CA ASN A 74 -8.75 -13.67 -9.21
C ASN A 74 -8.55 -15.20 -9.29
N ASN A 75 -7.45 -15.68 -9.86
CA ASN A 75 -7.22 -17.11 -10.03
C ASN A 75 -6.89 -17.74 -8.68
N LYS A 76 -7.92 -18.19 -7.97
CA LYS A 76 -7.78 -19.28 -6.99
C LYS A 76 -7.40 -20.53 -7.77
N VAL A 77 -6.11 -20.80 -7.88
CA VAL A 77 -5.66 -22.15 -8.17
C VAL A 77 -6.03 -22.96 -6.93
N GLU A 78 -7.11 -23.73 -7.02
CA GLU A 78 -7.36 -24.79 -6.04
C GLU A 78 -6.22 -25.79 -6.16
N THR A 79 -5.20 -25.64 -5.33
CA THR A 79 -4.19 -26.67 -5.16
C THR A 79 -4.89 -27.86 -4.49
N HIS A 80 -5.40 -28.78 -5.31
CA HIS A 80 -5.79 -30.12 -4.85
C HIS A 80 -4.55 -30.76 -4.26
N THR A 81 -4.42 -30.67 -2.94
CA THR A 81 -3.42 -31.38 -2.19
C THR A 81 -4.02 -32.77 -1.94
N HIS A 82 -3.46 -33.77 -2.62
CA HIS A 82 -3.72 -35.19 -2.34
C HIS A 82 -3.19 -35.58 -0.97
#